data_AF-A0A9W6YIZ3-F1
#
_entry.id   AF-A0A9W6YIZ3-F1
#
_cell.length_a   1.000
_cell.length_b   1.000
_cell.length_c   1.000
_cell.angle_alpha   90.00
_cell.angle_beta   90.00
_cell.angle_gamma   90.00
#
_symmetry.space_group_name_H-M   'P 1'
#
loop_
_entity.id
_entity.type
_entity.pdbx_description
1 polymer ?
#
loop_
_entity_poly.entity_id
_entity_poly.type
_entity_poly.pdbx_seq_one_letter_code
_entity_poly.pdbx_strand_id
1 'polypeptide(L)'
;MVFLVLMGLRLSYGITSRYKVQTKGSDCRKKPSLSSSPTLKTKQRSTTTMTNVEYLMMVSRLKHLIFKQEQKKRFNGFKIASHNPNSWQIDLAFWEKRPILTAININSGLGRITQKLITDVIEKYNTTFHSSIGMTPNEAKGKVMDADLSHNQVEAERIEKEFDVGSSVLYRLKKKAFDKKAARWSKAVYKIVGIDGYRVQIRSRNGHTLYKAPHDLKMVKTETTDAVLIVAIFLKLIRSLIIRRHGLGSTNI
;
A
#
# COMPACT_ATOMS: atom_id res chain seq x y z
N MET A 1 29.18 11.56 42.41
CA MET A 1 29.07 10.08 42.54
C MET A 1 27.66 9.69 42.18
N VAL A 2 27.46 9.01 41.04
CA VAL A 2 26.15 8.47 40.62
C VAL A 2 26.39 7.00 40.27
N PHE A 3 25.72 6.10 40.97
CA PHE A 3 25.84 4.65 40.80
C PHE A 3 25.13 4.20 39.52
N LEU A 4 25.88 3.51 38.65
CA LEU A 4 25.40 2.84 37.46
C LEU A 4 25.10 1.37 37.82
N VAL A 5 23.84 0.93 37.75
CA VAL A 5 23.45 -0.47 37.91
C VAL A 5 23.22 -1.07 36.52
N LEU A 6 24.16 -1.91 36.09
CA LEU A 6 24.01 -2.82 34.95
C LEU A 6 23.24 -4.07 35.39
N MET A 7 22.10 -4.35 34.77
CA MET A 7 21.53 -5.69 34.75
C MET A 7 21.64 -6.29 33.35
N GLY A 8 22.50 -7.31 33.24
CA GLY A 8 22.58 -8.19 32.09
C GLY A 8 21.55 -9.32 32.21
N LEU A 9 20.73 -9.50 31.17
CA LEU A 9 19.90 -10.69 31.00
C LEU A 9 20.58 -11.64 30.01
N ARG A 10 21.10 -12.76 30.50
CA ARG A 10 21.39 -13.97 29.71
C ARG A 10 20.10 -14.79 29.64
N LEU A 11 19.56 -14.99 28.44
CA LEU A 11 18.55 -16.02 28.18
C LEU A 11 19.20 -17.14 27.37
N SER A 12 19.46 -18.25 28.05
CA SER A 12 19.80 -19.55 27.45
C SER A 12 18.50 -20.30 27.22
N TYR A 13 18.21 -20.68 25.98
CA TYR A 13 17.11 -21.60 25.67
C TYR A 13 17.68 -22.82 24.93
N GLY A 14 17.79 -23.93 25.68
CA GLY A 14 17.88 -25.26 25.11
C GLY A 14 16.48 -25.77 24.79
N ILE A 15 16.24 -26.15 23.54
CA ILE A 15 15.01 -26.82 23.13
C ILE A 15 15.40 -28.18 22.53
N THR A 16 15.22 -29.24 23.31
CA THR A 16 15.17 -30.61 22.83
C THR A 16 13.73 -30.91 22.40
N SER A 17 13.52 -31.27 21.13
CA SER A 17 12.22 -31.73 20.65
C SER A 17 12.31 -33.17 20.15
N ARG A 18 11.66 -34.09 20.88
CA ARG A 18 11.36 -35.46 20.43
C ARG A 18 10.00 -35.42 19.72
N TYR A 19 9.95 -35.81 18.46
CA TYR A 19 8.68 -36.03 17.77
C TYR A 19 8.31 -37.52 17.82
N LYS A 20 7.16 -37.84 18.42
CA LYS A 20 6.46 -39.12 18.30
C LYS A 20 5.47 -39.00 17.13
N VAL A 21 5.59 -39.87 16.13
CA VAL A 21 4.66 -39.96 15.01
C VAL A 21 3.53 -40.92 15.40
N GLN A 22 2.30 -40.40 15.49
CA GLN A 22 1.07 -41.21 15.56
C GLN A 22 0.47 -41.32 14.15
N THR A 23 0.41 -42.54 13.61
CA THR A 23 -0.35 -42.86 12.41
C THR A 23 -1.77 -43.28 12.81
N LYS A 24 -2.78 -42.47 12.46
CA LYS A 24 -4.18 -42.85 12.56
C LYS A 24 -4.55 -43.75 11.37
N GLY A 25 -4.94 -44.98 11.67
CA GLY A 25 -5.62 -45.86 10.72
C GLY A 25 -7.08 -45.45 10.60
N SER A 26 -7.55 -45.29 9.36
CA SER A 26 -8.97 -45.21 9.03
C SER A 26 -9.41 -46.52 8.40
N ASP A 27 -10.23 -47.24 9.15
CA ASP A 27 -10.88 -48.50 8.80
C ASP A 27 -12.21 -48.20 8.07
N CYS A 28 -12.46 -48.85 6.94
CA CYS A 28 -13.76 -48.90 6.28
C CYS A 28 -13.91 -50.24 5.56
N ARG A 29 -14.70 -51.12 6.18
CA ARG A 29 -15.17 -52.39 5.61
C ARG A 29 -16.18 -52.14 4.50
N LYS A 30 -16.08 -52.92 3.41
CA LYS A 30 -17.12 -53.89 2.99
C LYS A 30 -16.58 -54.81 1.89
N LYS A 31 -16.65 -56.12 2.14
CA LYS A 31 -16.46 -57.24 1.18
C LYS A 31 -17.73 -57.43 0.33
N PRO A 32 -17.67 -58.07 -0.86
CA PRO A 32 -17.71 -59.54 -0.98
C PRO A 32 -16.66 -60.10 -1.99
N SER A 33 -15.83 -61.06 -1.59
CA SER A 33 -15.84 -62.49 -2.00
C SER A 33 -15.68 -62.78 -3.50
N LEU A 34 -14.49 -63.18 -3.95
CA LEU A 34 -14.14 -64.57 -4.28
C LEU A 34 -12.71 -64.63 -4.86
N SER A 35 -11.95 -65.64 -4.45
CA SER A 35 -11.08 -66.45 -5.32
C SER A 35 -9.98 -65.75 -6.13
N SER A 36 -8.79 -65.62 -5.53
CA SER A 36 -7.51 -66.17 -6.03
C SER A 36 -6.34 -65.46 -5.34
N SER A 37 -5.54 -66.21 -4.58
CA SER A 37 -4.41 -65.70 -3.83
C SER A 37 -3.29 -65.21 -4.76
N PRO A 38 -2.94 -63.91 -4.79
CA PRO A 38 -1.72 -63.49 -5.44
C PRO A 38 -0.56 -63.68 -4.46
N THR A 39 0.38 -64.53 -4.84
CA THR A 39 1.66 -64.72 -4.16
C THR A 39 2.35 -63.36 -3.96
N LEU A 40 2.55 -62.98 -2.70
CA LEU A 40 3.35 -61.82 -2.29
C LEU A 40 4.79 -62.03 -2.75
N LYS A 41 5.10 -61.56 -3.97
CA LYS A 41 6.47 -61.42 -4.44
C LYS A 41 7.11 -60.30 -3.62
N THR A 42 7.95 -60.68 -2.66
CA THR A 42 8.84 -59.79 -1.92
C THR A 42 9.71 -59.06 -2.94
N LYS A 43 9.31 -57.84 -3.32
CA LYS A 43 10.06 -56.99 -4.25
C LYS A 43 11.34 -56.58 -3.51
N GLN A 44 12.41 -57.33 -3.73
CA GLN A 44 13.75 -56.96 -3.28
C GLN A 44 14.03 -55.54 -3.79
N ARG A 45 14.07 -54.59 -2.86
CA ARG A 45 14.51 -53.22 -3.13
C ARG A 45 16.00 -53.31 -3.44
N SER A 46 16.35 -53.19 -4.72
CA SER A 46 17.73 -52.96 -5.12
C SER A 46 18.19 -51.68 -4.41
N THR A 47 19.21 -51.82 -3.58
CA THR A 47 19.83 -50.69 -2.88
C THR A 47 20.77 -50.04 -3.88
N THR A 48 20.25 -49.11 -4.68
CA THR A 48 21.08 -48.34 -5.60
C THR A 48 21.97 -47.44 -4.76
N THR A 49 23.26 -47.74 -4.76
CA THR A 49 24.29 -46.90 -4.15
C THR A 49 24.36 -45.59 -4.92
N MET A 50 23.93 -44.49 -4.29
CA MET A 50 24.07 -43.15 -4.85
C MET A 50 25.55 -42.89 -5.14
N THR A 51 25.81 -42.42 -6.35
CA THR A 51 27.16 -41.98 -6.71
C THR A 51 27.53 -40.73 -5.89
N ASN A 52 28.82 -40.52 -5.66
CA ASN A 52 29.32 -39.34 -4.94
C ASN A 52 28.81 -38.02 -5.55
N VAL A 53 28.57 -37.98 -6.86
CA VAL A 53 28.05 -36.82 -7.60
C VAL A 53 26.57 -36.55 -7.26
N GLU A 54 25.74 -37.59 -7.21
CA GLU A 54 24.34 -37.47 -6.81
C GLU A 54 24.22 -37.02 -5.35
N TYR A 55 25.11 -37.51 -4.48
CA TYR A 55 25.16 -37.09 -3.08
C TYR A 55 25.48 -35.60 -2.95
N LEU A 56 26.48 -35.11 -3.70
CA LEU A 56 26.86 -33.70 -3.69
C LEU A 56 25.73 -32.79 -4.22
N MET A 57 25.01 -33.24 -5.25
CA MET A 57 23.83 -32.55 -5.78
C MET A 57 22.67 -32.52 -4.77
N MET A 58 22.42 -33.63 -4.08
CA MET A 58 21.38 -33.71 -3.05
C MET A 58 21.68 -32.77 -1.87
N VAL A 59 22.92 -32.77 -1.38
CA VAL A 59 23.36 -31.88 -0.29
C VAL A 59 23.25 -30.42 -0.69
N SER A 60 23.60 -30.07 -1.94
CA SER A 60 23.48 -28.70 -2.46
C SER A 60 22.02 -28.25 -2.54
N ARG A 61 21.11 -29.11 -3.00
CA ARG A 61 19.66 -28.85 -3.01
C ARG A 61 19.11 -28.68 -1.59
N LEU A 62 19.58 -29.50 -0.65
CA LEU A 62 19.17 -29.43 0.75
C LEU A 62 19.60 -28.11 1.41
N LYS A 63 20.86 -27.69 1.20
CA LYS A 63 21.37 -26.40 1.71
C LYS A 63 20.59 -25.22 1.15
N HIS A 64 20.25 -25.26 -0.14
CA HIS A 64 19.44 -24.21 -0.77
C HIS A 64 18.03 -24.13 -0.20
N LEU A 65 17.39 -25.28 0.07
CA LEU A 65 16.07 -25.36 0.70
C LEU A 65 16.08 -24.82 2.14
N ILE A 66 17.09 -25.18 2.93
CA ILE A 66 17.25 -24.69 4.31
C ILE A 66 17.42 -23.17 4.30
N PHE A 67 18.29 -22.65 3.45
CA PHE A 67 18.51 -21.20 3.31
C PHE A 67 17.21 -20.46 2.94
N LYS A 68 16.42 -21.00 1.99
CA LYS A 68 15.12 -20.42 1.60
C LYS A 68 14.12 -20.42 2.76
N GLN A 69 14.11 -21.46 3.60
CA GLN A 69 13.25 -21.50 4.79
C GLN A 69 13.69 -20.51 5.88
N GLU A 70 14.99 -20.30 6.08
CA GLU A 70 15.49 -19.33 7.05
C GLU A 70 15.17 -17.89 6.67
N GLN A 71 15.31 -17.52 5.39
CA GLN A 71 14.94 -16.18 4.92
C GLN A 71 13.43 -15.90 5.10
N LYS A 72 12.58 -16.93 4.95
CA LYS A 72 11.14 -16.81 5.18
C LYS A 72 10.78 -16.43 6.62
N LYS A 73 11.58 -16.86 7.61
CA LYS A 73 11.37 -16.51 9.03
C LYS A 73 11.70 -15.05 9.34
N ARG A 74 12.59 -14.41 8.57
CA ARG A 74 13.02 -13.01 8.80
C ARG A 74 11.95 -11.97 8.42
N PHE A 75 10.97 -12.34 7.61
CA PHE A 75 9.94 -11.42 7.10
C PHE A 75 8.52 -11.92 7.40
N ASN A 76 8.21 -12.20 8.68
CA ASN A 76 6.89 -12.68 9.10
C ASN A 76 5.71 -11.74 8.75
N GLY A 77 5.98 -10.46 8.45
CA GLY A 77 4.97 -9.48 8.03
C GLY A 77 4.70 -9.46 6.52
N PHE A 78 5.52 -10.10 5.69
CA PHE A 78 5.40 -10.04 4.23
C PHE A 78 4.70 -11.29 3.71
N LYS A 79 3.38 -11.22 3.52
CA LYS A 79 2.62 -12.31 2.90
C LYS A 79 2.69 -12.17 1.39
N ILE A 80 3.48 -13.04 0.75
CA ILE A 80 3.41 -13.21 -0.71
C ILE A 80 2.01 -13.76 -1.04
N ALA A 81 1.18 -12.94 -1.67
CA ALA A 81 -0.22 -13.28 -1.92
C ALA A 81 -0.44 -14.23 -3.12
N SER A 82 0.59 -14.50 -3.92
CA SER A 82 0.47 -15.23 -5.18
C SER A 82 1.41 -16.43 -5.26
N HIS A 83 0.86 -17.59 -5.62
CA HIS A 83 1.61 -18.82 -5.92
C HIS A 83 1.95 -18.93 -7.42
N ASN A 84 1.62 -17.92 -8.23
CA ASN A 84 1.86 -17.93 -9.67
C ASN A 84 3.33 -17.56 -9.98
N PRO A 85 4.09 -18.42 -10.69
CA PRO A 85 5.48 -18.17 -11.05
C PRO A 85 5.68 -16.91 -11.90
N ASN A 86 4.65 -16.44 -12.60
CA ASN A 86 4.67 -15.26 -13.45
C ASN A 86 4.01 -14.04 -12.79
N SER A 87 3.81 -14.06 -11.46
CA SER A 87 3.26 -12.90 -10.78
C SER A 87 4.33 -11.86 -10.46
N TRP A 88 4.04 -10.64 -10.89
CA TRP A 88 4.82 -9.44 -10.60
C TRP A 88 4.09 -8.67 -9.52
N GLN A 89 4.81 -8.22 -8.49
CA GLN A 89 4.27 -7.30 -7.49
C GLN A 89 5.02 -5.98 -7.61
N ILE A 90 4.27 -4.91 -7.80
CA ILE A 90 4.77 -3.55 -7.81
C ILE A 90 4.33 -2.91 -6.50
N ASP A 91 5.28 -2.66 -5.62
CA ASP A 91 5.05 -1.94 -4.38
C ASP A 91 5.62 -0.53 -4.50
N LEU A 92 4.85 0.45 -4.01
CA LEU A 92 5.34 1.80 -3.80
C LEU A 92 5.99 1.87 -2.43
N ALA A 93 7.31 1.99 -2.40
CA ALA A 93 8.09 2.18 -1.18
C ALA A 93 8.53 3.64 -1.06
N PHE A 94 8.84 4.06 0.17
CA PHE A 94 9.41 5.39 0.42
C PHE A 94 10.77 5.21 1.10
N TRP A 95 11.82 5.73 0.48
CA TRP A 95 13.15 5.85 1.11
C TRP A 95 13.46 7.33 1.26
N GLU A 96 13.81 7.77 2.47
CA GLU A 96 14.11 9.19 2.75
C GLU A 96 13.07 10.18 2.21
N LYS A 97 11.78 9.84 2.33
CA LYS A 97 10.63 10.63 1.83
C LYS A 97 10.55 10.77 0.30
N ARG A 98 11.37 10.04 -0.47
CA ARG A 98 11.25 9.96 -1.93
C ARG A 98 10.48 8.70 -2.31
N PRO A 99 9.43 8.81 -3.15
CA PRO A 99 8.72 7.63 -3.64
C PRO A 99 9.62 6.82 -4.56
N ILE A 100 9.71 5.52 -4.31
CA ILE A 100 10.41 4.56 -5.15
C ILE A 100 9.40 3.50 -5.56
N LEU A 101 9.18 3.34 -6.86
CA LEU A 101 8.41 2.22 -7.39
C LEU A 101 9.34 1.01 -7.47
N THR A 102 9.08 -0.01 -6.64
CA THR A 102 9.82 -1.26 -6.67
C THR A 102 8.95 -2.35 -7.25
N ALA A 103 9.30 -2.81 -8.45
CA ALA A 103 8.73 -4.03 -9.03
C ALA A 103 9.63 -5.20 -8.64
N ILE A 104 9.12 -6.12 -7.82
CA ILE A 104 9.85 -7.32 -7.40
C ILE A 104 9.16 -8.53 -8.04
N ASN A 105 9.91 -9.25 -8.89
CA ASN A 105 9.48 -10.57 -9.34
C ASN A 105 9.71 -11.55 -8.18
N ILE A 106 8.61 -12.02 -7.59
CA ILE A 106 8.57 -12.72 -6.31
C ILE A 106 9.28 -14.10 -6.36
N ASN A 107 9.49 -14.67 -7.55
CA ASN A 107 10.14 -15.98 -7.70
C ASN A 107 11.56 -15.91 -8.27
N SER A 108 12.04 -14.72 -8.59
CA SER A 108 13.37 -14.55 -9.16
C SER A 108 14.39 -14.59 -8.01
N GLY A 109 15.18 -15.68 -7.92
CA GLY A 109 16.36 -15.77 -7.02
C GLY A 109 17.48 -14.84 -7.48
N LEU A 110 17.20 -13.53 -7.56
CA LEU A 110 17.75 -12.65 -8.59
C LEU A 110 18.31 -11.33 -8.03
N GLY A 111 18.67 -11.29 -6.74
CA GLY A 111 19.11 -10.06 -6.07
C GLY A 111 20.34 -9.35 -6.70
N ARG A 112 21.10 -10.01 -7.58
CA ARG A 112 22.23 -9.42 -8.32
C ARG A 112 21.93 -9.06 -9.78
N ILE A 113 21.02 -9.78 -10.44
CA ILE A 113 20.67 -9.49 -11.84
C ILE A 113 19.67 -8.31 -11.88
N THR A 114 18.83 -8.15 -10.85
CA THR A 114 17.92 -7.01 -10.74
C THR A 114 18.67 -5.68 -10.60
N GLN A 115 19.79 -5.64 -9.86
CA GLN A 115 20.57 -4.40 -9.71
C GLN A 115 21.16 -3.93 -11.03
N LYS A 116 21.79 -4.82 -11.81
CA LYS A 116 22.32 -4.45 -13.13
C LYS A 116 21.22 -3.98 -14.07
N LEU A 117 20.13 -4.73 -14.18
CA LEU A 117 19.01 -4.35 -15.04
C LEU A 117 18.36 -3.02 -14.62
N ILE A 118 18.24 -2.76 -13.32
CA ILE A 118 17.72 -1.48 -12.82
C ILE A 118 18.69 -0.35 -13.16
N THR A 119 19.99 -0.53 -12.97
CA THR A 119 21.00 0.46 -13.35
C THR A 119 20.95 0.75 -14.85
N ASP A 120 20.90 -0.29 -15.69
CA ASP A 120 20.84 -0.15 -17.14
C ASP A 120 19.57 0.57 -17.60
N VAL A 121 18.42 0.28 -16.98
CA VAL A 121 17.15 0.96 -17.27
C VAL A 121 17.19 2.43 -16.85
N ILE A 122 17.76 2.74 -15.68
CA ILE A 122 17.92 4.11 -15.19
C ILE A 122 18.87 4.89 -16.10
N GLU A 123 20.02 4.31 -16.44
CA GLU A 123 21.01 4.92 -17.33
C GLU A 123 20.40 5.18 -18.71
N LYS A 124 19.71 4.18 -19.28
CA LYS A 124 19.01 4.32 -20.55
C LYS A 124 17.93 5.40 -20.48
N TYR A 125 17.09 5.43 -19.45
CA TYR A 125 16.05 6.45 -19.30
C TYR A 125 16.64 7.86 -19.22
N ASN A 126 17.72 8.04 -18.45
CA ASN A 126 18.36 9.34 -18.24
C ASN A 126 19.17 9.85 -19.44
N THR A 127 19.58 8.96 -20.35
CA THR A 127 20.39 9.28 -21.55
C THR A 127 19.59 9.24 -22.85
N THR A 128 18.42 8.60 -22.87
CA THR A 128 17.55 8.58 -24.06
C THR A 128 16.81 9.91 -24.17
N PHE A 129 16.63 10.39 -25.40
CA PHE A 129 15.85 11.59 -25.70
C PHE A 129 14.35 11.35 -25.46
N HIS A 130 13.69 12.27 -24.75
CA HIS A 130 12.24 12.22 -24.49
C HIS A 130 11.56 13.32 -25.29
N SER A 131 10.74 12.94 -26.28
CA SER A 131 10.06 13.90 -27.16
C SER A 131 9.13 14.87 -26.44
N SER A 132 8.57 14.48 -25.28
CA SER A 132 7.70 15.34 -24.48
C SER A 132 8.42 16.50 -23.81
N ILE A 133 9.71 16.36 -23.49
CA ILE A 133 10.54 17.43 -22.90
C ILE A 133 11.56 18.00 -23.89
N GLY A 134 11.72 17.37 -25.07
CA GLY A 134 12.65 17.82 -26.10
C GLY A 134 14.13 17.70 -25.74
N MET A 135 14.48 16.90 -24.73
CA MET A 135 15.86 16.66 -24.28
C MET A 135 15.96 15.37 -23.46
N THR A 136 17.17 15.00 -23.03
CA THR A 136 17.38 13.91 -22.07
C THR A 136 17.24 14.41 -20.62
N PRO A 137 16.82 13.57 -19.65
CA PRO A 137 16.75 13.97 -18.24
C PRO A 137 18.07 14.46 -17.67
N ASN A 138 19.21 13.90 -18.13
CA ASN A 138 20.54 14.38 -17.73
C ASN A 138 20.81 15.80 -18.23
N GLU A 139 20.39 16.15 -19.44
CA GLU A 139 20.51 17.51 -19.98
C GLU A 139 19.55 18.50 -19.31
N ALA A 140 18.37 18.04 -18.89
CA ALA A 140 17.39 18.85 -18.17
C ALA A 140 17.83 19.17 -16.73
N LYS A 141 18.77 18.40 -16.17
CA LYS A 141 19.20 18.55 -14.79
C LYS A 141 19.83 19.93 -14.56
N GLY A 142 19.19 20.72 -13.70
CA GLY A 142 19.66 22.06 -13.35
C GLY A 142 19.31 23.15 -14.37
N LYS A 143 18.62 22.80 -15.46
CA LYS A 143 18.04 23.78 -16.38
C LYS A 143 16.65 24.17 -15.89
N VAL A 144 16.42 25.47 -15.79
CA VAL A 144 15.09 26.01 -15.57
C VAL A 144 14.47 26.22 -16.95
N MET A 145 13.28 25.67 -17.18
CA MET A 145 12.56 25.88 -18.43
C MET A 145 11.77 27.18 -18.30
N ASP A 146 12.38 28.30 -18.72
CA ASP A 146 11.78 29.64 -18.59
C ASP A 146 10.43 29.75 -19.31
N ALA A 147 10.26 29.01 -20.41
CA ALA A 147 8.99 28.92 -21.11
C ALA A 147 7.87 28.36 -20.21
N ASP A 148 8.13 27.26 -19.51
CA ASP A 148 7.17 26.66 -18.59
C ASP A 148 6.89 27.57 -17.40
N LEU A 149 7.92 28.22 -16.84
CA LEU A 149 7.75 29.21 -15.78
C LEU A 149 6.88 30.40 -16.23
N SER A 150 7.11 30.91 -17.44
CA SER A 150 6.34 32.03 -17.98
C SER A 150 4.86 31.65 -18.21
N HIS A 151 4.59 30.47 -18.77
CA HIS A 151 3.23 29.94 -18.93
C HIS A 151 2.55 29.77 -17.56
N ASN A 152 3.29 29.23 -16.60
CA ASN A 152 2.85 29.03 -15.23
C ASN A 152 2.50 30.34 -14.52
N GLN A 153 3.29 31.39 -14.75
CA GLN A 153 3.07 32.73 -14.22
C GLN A 153 1.82 33.38 -14.84
N VAL A 154 1.66 33.30 -16.16
CA VAL A 154 0.48 33.83 -16.87
C VAL A 154 -0.81 33.15 -16.37
N GLU A 155 -0.77 31.84 -16.14
CA GLU A 155 -1.90 31.11 -15.59
C GLU A 155 -2.22 31.52 -14.15
N ALA A 156 -1.20 31.74 -13.31
CA ALA A 156 -1.39 32.25 -11.96
C ALA A 156 -2.04 33.64 -11.98
N GLU A 157 -1.53 34.57 -12.81
CA GLU A 157 -2.08 35.92 -12.96
C GLU A 157 -3.52 35.91 -13.50
N ARG A 158 -3.86 34.98 -14.40
CA ARG A 158 -5.23 34.82 -14.88
C ARG A 158 -6.17 34.44 -13.75
N ILE A 159 -5.75 33.50 -12.91
CA ILE A 159 -6.54 33.04 -11.75
C ILE A 159 -6.71 34.18 -10.74
N GLU A 160 -5.65 34.95 -10.46
CA GLU A 160 -5.72 36.12 -9.57
C GLU A 160 -6.71 37.18 -10.07
N LYS A 161 -6.81 37.38 -11.39
CA LYS A 161 -7.77 38.32 -11.99
C LYS A 161 -9.21 37.80 -12.01
N GLU A 162 -9.41 36.48 -12.05
CA GLU A 162 -10.75 35.87 -12.09
C GLU A 162 -11.43 35.85 -10.70
N PHE A 163 -10.64 35.84 -9.63
CA PHE A 163 -11.14 35.63 -8.27
C PHE A 163 -10.72 36.73 -7.30
N ASP A 164 -11.66 37.60 -6.94
CA ASP A 164 -11.41 38.60 -5.89
C ASP A 164 -11.50 37.98 -4.49
N VAL A 165 -10.47 38.24 -3.66
CA VAL A 165 -10.48 37.85 -2.24
C VAL A 165 -11.68 38.48 -1.53
N GLY A 166 -12.41 37.68 -0.76
CA GLY A 166 -13.67 38.06 -0.11
C GLY A 166 -14.93 37.64 -0.87
N SER A 167 -14.82 37.26 -2.14
CA SER A 167 -15.95 36.80 -2.94
C SER A 167 -16.55 35.49 -2.44
N SER A 168 -17.86 35.34 -2.65
CA SER A 168 -18.61 34.13 -2.31
C SER A 168 -18.60 33.12 -3.46
N VAL A 169 -18.26 31.87 -3.14
CA VAL A 169 -18.18 30.77 -4.11
C VAL A 169 -18.85 29.48 -3.61
N LEU A 170 -19.35 28.71 -4.57
CA LEU A 170 -19.67 27.29 -4.41
C LEU A 170 -18.55 26.47 -5.03
N TYR A 171 -18.29 25.27 -4.49
CA TYR A 171 -17.33 24.35 -5.09
C TYR A 171 -17.99 23.08 -5.61
N ARG A 172 -17.39 22.46 -6.62
CA ARG A 172 -17.87 21.25 -7.26
C ARG A 172 -17.63 20.00 -6.39
N LEU A 173 -18.66 19.21 -6.17
CA LEU A 173 -18.58 17.93 -5.47
C LEU A 173 -18.14 16.83 -6.43
N LYS A 174 -17.20 15.97 -5.99
CA LYS A 174 -16.78 14.80 -6.77
C LYS A 174 -17.95 13.83 -6.95
N LYS A 175 -18.14 13.33 -8.18
CA LYS A 175 -19.11 12.27 -8.46
C LYS A 175 -18.63 10.98 -7.80
N LYS A 176 -19.55 10.17 -7.27
CA LYS A 176 -19.26 8.77 -6.93
C LYS A 176 -19.10 7.98 -8.22
N ALA A 177 -18.32 6.89 -8.18
CA ALA A 177 -17.92 6.11 -9.36
C ALA A 177 -19.08 5.58 -10.25
N PHE A 178 -20.34 5.68 -9.81
CA PHE A 178 -21.52 5.20 -10.55
C PHE A 178 -22.69 6.20 -10.57
N ASP A 179 -22.48 7.43 -10.09
CA ASP A 179 -23.54 8.44 -10.12
C ASP A 179 -23.63 9.06 -11.53
N LYS A 180 -24.64 8.64 -12.30
CA LYS A 180 -24.97 9.21 -13.62
C LYS A 180 -25.50 10.66 -13.55
N LYS A 181 -25.67 11.22 -12.37
CA LYS A 181 -26.23 12.56 -12.18
C LYS A 181 -25.25 13.66 -12.63
N ALA A 182 -25.80 14.82 -12.98
CA ALA A 182 -25.03 16.02 -13.34
C ALA A 182 -24.06 16.43 -12.20
N ALA A 183 -23.09 17.29 -12.53
CA ALA A 183 -22.18 17.85 -11.53
C ALA A 183 -22.98 18.54 -10.43
N ARG A 184 -22.67 18.21 -9.17
CA ARG A 184 -23.33 18.79 -8.01
C ARG A 184 -22.42 19.85 -7.41
N TRP A 185 -22.96 21.00 -7.10
CA TRP A 185 -22.27 22.04 -6.35
C TRP A 185 -22.48 21.82 -4.85
N SER A 186 -21.60 22.37 -4.03
CA SER A 186 -21.76 22.40 -2.57
C SER A 186 -23.07 23.10 -2.22
N LYS A 187 -23.74 22.65 -1.15
CA LYS A 187 -24.90 23.37 -0.59
C LYS A 187 -24.47 24.62 0.18
N ALA A 188 -23.29 24.57 0.78
CA ALA A 188 -22.71 25.67 1.53
C ALA A 188 -21.92 26.61 0.61
N VAL A 189 -22.00 27.91 0.91
CA VAL A 189 -21.28 29.01 0.27
C VAL A 189 -20.05 29.32 1.10
N TYR A 190 -18.92 29.48 0.44
CA TYR A 190 -17.62 29.75 1.06
C TYR A 190 -17.13 31.13 0.64
N LYS A 191 -16.31 31.79 1.46
CA LYS A 191 -15.57 32.99 1.05
C LYS A 191 -14.18 32.62 0.56
N ILE A 192 -13.72 33.30 -0.48
CA ILE A 192 -12.32 33.25 -0.88
C ILE A 192 -11.50 34.01 0.15
N VAL A 193 -10.49 33.37 0.73
CA VAL A 193 -9.59 33.96 1.73
C VAL A 193 -8.26 34.37 1.10
N GLY A 194 -7.79 33.60 0.11
CA GLY A 194 -6.53 33.85 -0.54
C GLY A 194 -6.35 32.94 -1.76
N ILE A 195 -5.30 33.20 -2.51
CA ILE A 195 -4.89 32.44 -3.69
C ILE A 195 -3.47 31.96 -3.42
N ASP A 196 -3.23 30.66 -3.59
CA ASP A 196 -1.95 30.00 -3.36
C ASP A 196 -1.54 29.28 -4.66
N GLY A 197 -0.86 30.03 -5.53
CA GLY A 197 -0.52 29.61 -6.89
C GLY A 197 -1.75 29.20 -7.69
N TYR A 198 -1.85 27.91 -8.03
CA TYR A 198 -2.96 27.36 -8.83
C TYR A 198 -4.21 26.98 -8.01
N ARG A 199 -4.21 27.23 -6.70
CA ARG A 199 -5.30 26.82 -5.82
C ARG A 199 -5.89 28.02 -5.11
N VAL A 200 -7.21 28.04 -5.06
CA VAL A 200 -7.95 29.07 -4.33
C VAL A 200 -8.28 28.53 -2.95
N GLN A 201 -7.91 29.29 -1.93
CA GLN A 201 -8.22 29.01 -0.53
C GLN A 201 -9.62 29.55 -0.20
N ILE A 202 -10.53 28.66 0.14
CA ILE A 202 -11.92 28.99 0.47
C ILE A 202 -12.22 28.61 1.93
N ARG A 203 -12.99 29.44 2.63
CA ARG A 203 -13.34 29.25 4.04
C ARG A 203 -14.84 29.38 4.25
N SER A 204 -15.42 28.42 4.96
CA SER A 204 -16.83 28.50 5.38
C SER A 204 -16.99 29.38 6.61
N ARG A 205 -18.22 29.76 6.91
CA ARG A 205 -18.57 30.60 8.07
C ARG A 205 -18.11 30.01 9.42
N ASN A 206 -18.12 28.69 9.55
CA ASN A 206 -17.61 27.97 10.73
C ASN A 206 -16.07 27.85 10.80
N GLY A 207 -15.34 28.48 9.89
CA GLY A 207 -13.88 28.54 9.90
C GLY A 207 -13.15 27.41 9.17
N HIS A 208 -13.85 26.39 8.67
CA HIS A 208 -13.24 25.30 7.92
C HIS A 208 -12.70 25.77 6.55
N THR A 209 -11.44 25.44 6.27
CA THR A 209 -10.72 25.93 5.09
C THR A 209 -10.43 24.79 4.11
N LEU A 210 -10.59 25.05 2.82
CA LEU A 210 -10.36 24.11 1.72
C LEU A 210 -9.53 24.77 0.63
N TYR A 211 -8.75 23.96 -0.09
CA TYR A 211 -8.05 24.38 -1.30
C TYR A 211 -8.70 23.71 -2.51
N LYS A 212 -9.09 24.50 -3.50
CA LYS A 212 -9.76 24.02 -4.72
C LYS A 212 -9.15 24.62 -5.98
N ALA A 213 -9.28 23.89 -7.08
CA ALA A 213 -8.90 24.40 -8.38
C ALA A 213 -9.92 25.47 -8.84
N PRO A 214 -9.48 26.50 -9.59
CA PRO A 214 -10.34 27.54 -10.15
C PRO A 214 -11.57 27.00 -10.88
N HIS A 215 -11.38 26.01 -11.76
CA HIS A 215 -12.44 25.40 -12.56
C HIS A 215 -13.45 24.54 -11.74
N ASP A 216 -13.14 24.28 -10.47
CA ASP A 216 -14.05 23.63 -9.53
C ASP A 216 -14.84 24.64 -8.69
N LEU A 217 -14.67 25.94 -8.93
CA LEU A 217 -15.38 27.02 -8.23
C LEU A 217 -16.42 27.69 -9.14
N LYS A 218 -17.48 28.17 -8.51
CA LYS A 218 -18.52 28.97 -9.16
C LYS A 218 -18.84 30.18 -8.29
N MET A 219 -18.68 31.37 -8.86
CA MET A 219 -19.01 32.63 -8.21
C MET A 219 -20.52 32.74 -7.96
N VAL A 220 -20.92 33.21 -6.78
CA VAL A 220 -22.33 33.39 -6.41
C VAL A 220 -22.49 34.70 -5.63
N LYS A 221 -23.58 35.44 -5.88
CA LYS A 221 -23.90 36.71 -5.20
C LYS A 221 -24.47 36.55 -3.79
N THR A 222 -24.54 35.32 -3.26
CA THR A 222 -25.17 35.03 -1.96
C THR A 222 -24.17 35.12 -0.81
N GLU A 223 -24.67 35.40 0.39
CA GLU A 223 -23.85 35.38 1.60
C GLU A 223 -23.34 33.97 1.98
N THR A 224 -22.30 33.94 2.79
CA THR A 224 -21.62 32.71 3.24
C THR A 224 -22.48 31.91 4.20
N THR A 225 -22.61 30.61 3.94
CA THR A 225 -23.41 29.70 4.76
C THR A 225 -22.52 28.69 5.49
N ASP A 226 -23.06 28.09 6.55
CA ASP A 226 -22.31 27.10 7.33
C ASP A 226 -22.10 25.83 6.52
N ALA A 227 -20.85 25.34 6.52
CA ALA A 227 -20.58 24.02 5.99
C ALA A 227 -21.26 22.98 6.87
N VAL A 228 -22.03 22.08 6.26
CA VAL A 228 -22.61 20.93 6.95
C VAL A 228 -21.46 20.03 7.41
N LEU A 229 -20.99 20.26 8.64
CA LEU A 229 -19.94 19.48 9.27
C LEU A 229 -20.55 18.14 9.67
N ILE A 230 -20.28 17.09 8.89
CA ILE A 230 -20.77 15.73 9.18
C ILE A 230 -20.35 15.30 10.61
N VAL A 231 -19.22 15.81 11.11
CA VAL A 231 -18.75 15.57 12.49
C VAL A 231 -19.73 16.11 13.52
N ALA A 232 -20.35 17.27 13.30
CA ALA A 232 -21.34 17.82 14.24
C ALA A 232 -22.62 16.95 14.27
N ILE A 233 -23.03 16.43 13.11
CA ILE A 233 -24.15 15.48 13.02
C ILE A 233 -23.80 14.18 13.74
N PHE A 234 -22.59 13.67 13.54
CA PHE A 234 -22.12 12.44 14.18
C PHE A 234 -21.98 12.59 15.71
N LEU A 235 -21.42 13.71 16.20
CA LEU A 235 -21.35 14.01 17.63
C LEU A 235 -22.73 14.21 18.26
N LYS A 236 -23.67 14.85 17.54
CA LYS A 236 -25.06 15.00 18.00
C LYS A 236 -25.77 13.64 18.08
N LEU A 237 -25.52 12.75 17.11
CA LEU A 237 -26.01 11.36 17.13
C LEU A 237 -25.40 10.56 18.29
N ILE A 238 -24.09 10.66 18.53
CA ILE A 238 -23.43 10.00 19.67
C ILE A 238 -23.99 10.51 20.99
N ARG A 239 -24.12 11.84 21.19
CA ARG A 239 -24.72 12.39 22.41
C ARG A 239 -26.16 11.91 22.60
N SER A 240 -26.96 11.85 21.54
CA SER A 240 -28.33 11.32 21.62
C SER A 240 -28.36 9.83 21.97
N LEU A 241 -27.39 9.04 21.50
CA LEU A 241 -27.28 7.62 21.84
C LEU A 241 -26.84 7.42 23.30
N ILE A 242 -25.91 8.24 23.80
CA ILE A 242 -25.46 8.18 25.20
C ILE A 242 -26.60 8.56 26.16
N ILE A 243 -27.35 9.64 25.89
CA ILE A 243 -28.47 10.08 26.74
C ILE A 243 -29.55 8.99 26.82
N ARG A 244 -29.89 8.34 25.70
CA ARG A 244 -30.86 7.23 25.71
C ARG A 244 -30.38 6.02 26.52
N ARG A 245 -29.08 5.80 26.62
CA ARG A 245 -28.51 4.67 27.39
C ARG A 245 -28.54 4.90 28.90
N HIS A 246 -28.49 6.16 29.35
CA HIS A 246 -28.49 6.50 30.78
C HIS A 246 -29.87 6.87 31.34
N GLY A 247 -30.86 7.22 30.49
CA GLY A 247 -32.22 7.58 30.92
C GLY A 247 -33.17 6.42 31.23
N LEU A 248 -32.76 5.16 31.04
CA LEU A 248 -33.61 3.97 31.24
C LEU A 248 -33.47 3.33 32.63
N GLY A 249 -32.73 3.94 33.56
CA GLY A 249 -32.39 3.33 34.85
C GLY A 249 -33.00 3.94 36.11
N SER A 250 -33.85 4.96 36.02
CA SER A 250 -34.33 5.70 37.21
C SER A 250 -35.84 5.72 37.35
N THR A 251 -36.45 4.54 37.43
CA THR A 251 -37.78 4.35 38.03
C THR A 251 -37.75 3.09 38.87
N ASN A 252 -37.49 3.25 40.17
CA ASN A 252 -37.93 2.41 41.29
C ASN A 252 -37.74 3.32 42.52
N ILE A 253 -38.83 3.85 43.09
CA ILE A 253 -39.61 3.25 44.20
C ILE A 253 -38.72 3.10 45.44
#